data_AF-V8NAV8-F1
#
_entry.id   AF-V8NAV8-F1
#
_cell.length_a   1.000
_cell.length_b   1.000
_cell.length_c   1.000
_cell.angle_alpha   90.00
_cell.angle_beta   90.00
_cell.angle_gamma   90.00
#
_symmetry.space_group_name_H-M   'P 1'
#
loop_
_entity.id
_entity.type
_entity.pdbx_description
1 polymer ?
#
loop_
_entity_poly.entity_id
_entity_poly.type
_entity_poly.pdbx_seq_one_letter_code
_entity_poly.pdbx_strand_id
1 'polypeptide(L)'
;MVPRSAEADYLVTKVVAVDADSGHNAWLSYQLIQATELAFLTFGSHTGEIRTARTFMERDAVKQRLVLLVKDNGQPTLSASITLNLVFAENFLEALPKMKNQLSNSDYQSDLQFYLALALL
;
A
#
# COMPACT_ATOMS: atom_id res chain seq x y z
N MET A 1 -6.24 -3.63 7.12
CA MET A 1 -6.26 -5.10 7.28
C MET A 1 -6.73 -5.70 5.97
N VAL A 2 -6.23 -6.88 5.59
CA VAL A 2 -6.64 -7.58 4.36
C VAL A 2 -7.10 -8.99 4.73
N PRO A 3 -8.25 -9.47 4.26
CA PRO A 3 -8.68 -10.85 4.51
C PRO A 3 -7.73 -11.85 3.84
N ARG A 4 -7.41 -13.00 4.46
CA ARG A 4 -6.61 -14.04 3.78
C ARG A 4 -7.42 -14.78 2.73
N SER A 5 -8.74 -14.78 2.89
CA SER A 5 -9.70 -15.20 1.88
C SER A 5 -9.72 -14.32 0.63
N ALA A 6 -9.00 -13.18 0.60
CA ALA A 6 -8.80 -12.40 -0.62
C ALA A 6 -8.18 -13.26 -1.73
N GLU A 7 -8.90 -13.38 -2.84
CA GLU A 7 -8.43 -14.07 -4.05
C GLU A 7 -7.43 -13.22 -4.83
N ALA A 8 -6.94 -13.74 -5.95
CA ALA A 8 -6.13 -12.96 -6.89
C ALA A 8 -6.91 -11.74 -7.41
N ASP A 9 -6.20 -10.66 -7.69
CA ASP A 9 -6.75 -9.38 -8.15
C ASP A 9 -7.64 -8.65 -7.12
N TYR A 10 -7.62 -9.04 -5.85
CA TYR A 10 -8.32 -8.29 -4.80
C TYR A 10 -7.64 -6.94 -4.56
N LEU A 11 -8.40 -5.84 -4.60
CA LEU A 11 -7.90 -4.50 -4.29
C LEU A 11 -7.59 -4.38 -2.80
N VAL A 12 -6.30 -4.32 -2.47
CA VAL A 12 -5.82 -4.15 -1.10
C VAL A 12 -5.96 -2.71 -0.64
N THR A 13 -5.43 -1.77 -1.43
CA THR A 13 -5.48 -0.34 -1.16
C THR A 13 -5.06 0.43 -2.42
N LYS A 14 -5.24 1.75 -2.39
CA LYS A 14 -4.78 2.66 -3.44
C LYS A 14 -3.97 3.79 -2.82
N VAL A 15 -2.77 3.96 -3.32
CA VAL A 15 -1.96 5.14 -3.04
C VAL A 15 -2.40 6.25 -3.99
N VAL A 16 -2.64 7.43 -3.43
CA VAL A 16 -2.96 8.62 -4.20
C VAL A 16 -1.94 9.69 -3.88
N ALA A 17 -1.33 10.27 -4.89
CA ALA A 17 -0.51 11.44 -4.73
C ALA A 17 -1.03 12.55 -5.64
N VAL A 18 -0.71 13.78 -5.24
CA VAL A 18 -1.11 14.99 -5.94
C VAL A 18 0.15 15.81 -6.16
N ASP A 19 0.25 16.37 -7.35
CA ASP A 19 1.31 17.30 -7.74
C ASP A 19 0.70 18.69 -7.95
N ALA A 20 1.43 19.74 -7.57
CA ALA A 20 1.00 21.12 -7.77
C ALA A 20 1.20 21.60 -9.23
N ASP A 21 2.03 20.91 -9.99
CA ASP A 21 2.28 21.22 -11.39
C ASP A 21 1.05 20.96 -12.27
N SER A 22 1.16 21.34 -13.54
CA SER A 22 0.12 21.14 -14.54
C SER A 22 0.65 20.42 -15.76
N GLY A 23 -0.26 19.79 -16.50
CA GLY A 23 0.09 19.08 -17.73
C GLY A 23 0.95 17.84 -17.46
N HIS A 24 1.99 17.66 -18.26
CA HIS A 24 2.83 16.47 -18.22
C HIS A 24 3.72 16.38 -16.96
N ASN A 25 4.06 17.52 -16.36
CA ASN A 25 4.89 17.55 -15.15
C ASN A 25 4.18 16.92 -13.95
N ALA A 26 2.87 17.10 -13.86
CA ALA A 26 2.03 16.52 -12.81
C ALA A 26 1.75 15.02 -12.98
N TRP A 27 2.32 14.37 -14.00
CA TRP A 27 2.13 12.93 -14.21
C TRP A 27 2.93 12.14 -13.18
N LEU A 28 2.20 11.37 -12.39
CA LEU A 28 2.78 10.58 -11.31
C LEU A 28 3.04 9.15 -11.74
N SER A 29 4.19 8.63 -11.32
CA SER A 29 4.56 7.23 -11.42
C SER A 29 4.82 6.65 -10.04
N TYR A 30 4.37 5.41 -9.85
CA TYR A 30 4.45 4.66 -8.62
C TYR A 30 5.40 3.48 -8.80
N GLN A 31 6.39 3.37 -7.93
CA GLN A 31 7.40 2.33 -8.00
C GLN A 31 7.54 1.64 -6.65
N LEU A 32 7.47 0.31 -6.65
CA LEU A 32 7.81 -0.49 -5.47
C LEU A 32 9.33 -0.61 -5.34
N ILE A 33 9.86 -0.13 -4.22
CA ILE A 33 11.30 -0.18 -3.93
C ILE A 33 11.63 -1.20 -2.85
N GLN A 34 10.67 -1.59 -2.01
CA GLN A 34 10.86 -2.65 -1.03
C GLN A 34 9.53 -3.36 -0.72
N ALA A 35 9.56 -4.69 -0.57
CA ALA A 35 8.43 -5.46 -0.05
C ALA A 35 8.91 -6.63 0.79
N THR A 36 8.12 -7.04 1.78
CA THR A 36 8.33 -8.30 2.50
C THR A 36 8.29 -9.49 1.54
N GLU A 37 7.29 -9.53 0.64
CA GLU A 37 7.14 -10.57 -0.37
C GLU A 37 6.68 -9.97 -1.71
N LEU A 38 7.60 -9.87 -2.68
CA LEU A 38 7.31 -9.27 -4.00
C LEU A 38 6.30 -10.08 -4.83
N ALA A 39 6.28 -11.41 -4.66
CA ALA A 39 5.44 -12.29 -5.47
C ALA A 39 3.96 -12.35 -5.03
N PHE A 40 3.61 -11.70 -3.91
CA PHE A 40 2.28 -11.78 -3.35
C PHE A 40 1.37 -10.59 -3.73
N LEU A 41 1.96 -9.45 -4.11
CA LEU A 41 1.24 -8.23 -4.44
C LEU A 41 1.63 -7.70 -5.82
N THR A 42 0.66 -7.13 -6.53
CA THR A 42 0.85 -6.40 -7.79
C THR A 42 0.62 -4.91 -7.57
N PHE A 43 1.34 -4.10 -8.34
CA PHE A 43 1.36 -2.64 -8.20
C PHE A 43 1.06 -1.98 -9.55
N GLY A 44 0.03 -1.14 -9.58
CA GLY A 44 -0.26 -0.32 -10.74
C GLY A 44 0.65 0.90 -10.78
N SER A 45 1.63 0.91 -11.70
CA SER A 45 2.65 1.97 -11.81
C SER A 45 2.10 3.37 -12.12
N HIS A 46 0.85 3.47 -12.60
CA HIS A 46 0.20 4.74 -12.92
C HIS A 46 -1.11 4.95 -12.16
N THR A 47 -1.68 3.88 -11.61
CA THR A 47 -2.95 3.96 -10.86
C THR A 47 -2.73 4.08 -9.36
N GLY A 48 -1.56 3.67 -8.86
CA GLY A 48 -1.27 3.58 -7.43
C GLY A 48 -2.03 2.44 -6.72
N GLU A 49 -2.72 1.57 -7.47
CA GLU A 49 -3.43 0.43 -6.90
C GLU A 49 -2.46 -0.68 -6.47
N ILE A 50 -2.74 -1.25 -5.30
CA ILE A 50 -2.06 -2.43 -4.77
C ILE A 50 -3.09 -3.54 -4.70
N ARG A 51 -2.81 -4.65 -5.36
CA ARG A 51 -3.72 -5.79 -5.46
C ARG A 51 -3.01 -7.08 -5.10
N THR A 52 -3.74 -8.11 -4.72
CA THR A 52 -3.16 -9.45 -4.50
C THR A 52 -2.81 -10.11 -5.83
N ALA A 53 -1.61 -10.69 -5.94
CA ALA A 53 -1.22 -11.48 -7.11
C ALA A 53 -1.82 -12.89 -7.10
N ARG A 54 -2.09 -13.40 -5.89
CA ARG A 54 -2.63 -14.74 -5.62
C ARG A 54 -3.28 -14.76 -4.24
N THR A 55 -4.03 -15.83 -3.96
CA THR A 55 -4.56 -16.09 -2.62
C THR A 55 -3.45 -16.26 -1.58
N PHE A 56 -3.73 -15.81 -0.36
CA PHE A 56 -2.83 -15.96 0.78
C PHE A 56 -2.69 -17.43 1.18
N MET A 57 -1.45 -17.86 1.45
CA MET A 57 -1.11 -19.22 1.86
C MET A 57 -0.55 -19.23 3.28
N GLU A 58 -0.63 -20.36 3.99
CA GLU A 58 -0.14 -20.47 5.38
C GLU A 58 1.34 -20.11 5.55
N ARG A 59 2.15 -20.29 4.51
CA ARG A 59 3.58 -19.94 4.49
C ARG A 59 3.86 -18.45 4.37
N ASP A 60 2.87 -17.66 3.95
CA ASP A 60 3.07 -16.25 3.64
C ASP A 60 3.17 -15.44 4.95
N ALA A 61 4.04 -14.43 4.95
CA ALA A 61 4.17 -13.54 6.08
C ALA A 61 2.87 -12.77 6.33
N VAL A 62 2.28 -12.94 7.52
CA VAL A 62 1.05 -12.25 7.88
C VAL A 62 1.22 -10.72 7.92
N LYS A 63 2.40 -10.25 8.31
CA LYS A 63 2.75 -8.84 8.25
C LYS A 63 3.55 -8.59 7.00
N GLN A 64 3.10 -7.65 6.19
CA GLN A 64 3.84 -7.21 5.03
C GLN A 64 4.14 -5.73 5.14
N ARG A 65 5.39 -5.37 4.91
CA ARG A 65 5.85 -4.00 4.81
C ARG A 65 6.20 -3.72 3.36
N LEU A 66 5.64 -2.64 2.82
CA LEU A 66 5.90 -2.16 1.48
C LEU A 66 6.49 -0.76 1.56
N VAL A 67 7.46 -0.47 0.71
CA VAL A 67 7.96 0.87 0.50
C VAL A 67 7.78 1.23 -0.96
N LEU A 68 7.00 2.28 -1.20
CA LEU A 68 6.70 2.81 -2.52
C LEU A 68 7.36 4.18 -2.69
N LEU A 69 7.81 4.46 -3.90
CA LEU A 69 8.32 5.74 -4.33
C LEU A 69 7.34 6.29 -5.37
N VAL A 70 6.84 7.49 -5.12
CA VAL A 70 6.06 8.26 -6.08
C VAL A 70 6.97 9.31 -6.68
N LYS A 71 6.95 9.44 -8.00
CA LYS A 71 7.71 10.45 -8.74
C LYS A 71 6.79 11.24 -9.64
N ASP A 72 7.00 12.55 -9.69
CA ASP A 72 6.45 13.38 -10.75
C ASP A 72 7.25 13.19 -12.05
N ASN A 73 6.93 14.01 -13.04
CA ASN A 73 7.69 14.08 -14.27
C ASN A 73 8.15 15.53 -14.54
N GLY A 74 8.35 16.29 -13.47
CA GLY A 74 8.87 17.65 -13.50
C GLY A 74 10.35 17.70 -13.88
N GLN A 75 10.84 18.91 -14.14
CA GLN A 75 12.27 19.20 -14.30
C GLN A 75 12.66 20.38 -13.39
N PRO A 76 13.35 20.14 -12.25
CA PRO A 76 13.82 18.84 -11.76
C PRO A 76 12.68 17.93 -11.28
N THR A 77 12.88 16.61 -11.34
CA THR A 77 11.90 15.62 -10.89
C THR A 77 11.86 15.55 -9.37
N LEU A 78 10.66 15.60 -8.78
CA LEU A 78 10.46 15.40 -7.34
C LEU A 78 9.94 14.00 -7.04
N SER A 79 10.18 13.56 -5.80
CA SER A 79 9.73 12.25 -5.36
C SER A 79 9.41 12.19 -3.88
N ALA A 80 8.46 11.33 -3.52
CA ALA A 80 8.06 11.06 -2.15
C ALA A 80 8.03 9.55 -1.88
N SER A 81 8.44 9.16 -0.68
CA SER A 81 8.44 7.76 -0.27
C SER A 81 7.33 7.46 0.73
N ILE A 82 6.79 6.25 0.65
CA ILE A 82 5.64 5.78 1.42
C ILE A 82 5.98 4.45 2.01
N THR A 83 5.72 4.27 3.31
CA THR A 83 5.78 2.95 3.94
C THR A 83 4.38 2.49 4.30
N LEU A 84 3.95 1.34 3.76
CA LEU A 84 2.70 0.69 4.11
C LEU A 84 2.97 -0.55 4.95
N ASN A 85 2.22 -0.70 6.05
CA ASN A 85 2.24 -1.90 6.87
C ASN A 85 0.87 -2.58 6.76
N LEU A 86 0.86 -3.75 6.17
CA LEU A 86 -0.34 -4.56 5.95
C LEU A 86 -0.35 -5.74 6.92
N VAL A 87 -1.55 -6.12 7.34
CA VAL A 87 -1.79 -7.31 8.17
C VAL A 87 -2.87 -8.14 7.50
N PHE A 88 -2.56 -9.41 7.25
CA PHE A 88 -3.44 -10.40 6.64
C PHE A 88 -4.14 -11.25 7.70
N ALA A 89 -5.44 -11.09 7.86
CA ALA A 89 -6.23 -11.77 8.89
C ALA A 89 -7.70 -11.82 8.49
N GLU A 90 -8.41 -12.89 8.86
CA GLU A 90 -9.86 -13.00 8.58
C GLU A 90 -10.68 -11.98 9.38
N ASN A 91 -10.19 -11.60 10.56
CA ASN A 91 -10.86 -10.63 11.41
C ASN A 91 -9.85 -9.88 12.31
N PHE A 92 -10.36 -8.83 12.95
CA PHE A 92 -9.58 -7.99 13.85
C PHE A 92 -8.97 -8.74 15.03
N LEU A 93 -9.73 -9.67 15.64
CA LEU A 93 -9.28 -10.41 16.81
C LEU A 93 -8.04 -11.24 16.49
N GLU A 94 -7.98 -11.81 15.29
CA GLU A 94 -6.81 -12.54 14.82
C GLU A 94 -5.64 -11.63 14.41
N ALA A 95 -5.93 -10.39 14.02
CA ALA A 95 -4.93 -9.37 13.74
C ALA A 95 -4.30 -8.79 15.03
N LEU A 96 -5.05 -8.69 16.13
CA LEU A 96 -4.62 -8.08 17.40
C LEU A 96 -3.26 -8.56 17.93
N PRO A 97 -3.01 -9.87 18.15
CA PRO A 97 -1.73 -10.34 18.66
C PRO A 97 -0.58 -10.02 17.71
N LYS A 98 -0.86 -9.95 16.41
CA LYS A 98 0.12 -9.58 15.39
C LYS A 98 0.37 -8.08 15.45
N MET A 99 -0.65 -7.25 15.62
CA MET A 99 -0.51 -5.78 15.72
C MET A 99 0.09 -5.30 17.05
N LYS A 100 0.07 -6.10 18.11
CA LYS A 100 0.54 -5.71 19.46
C LYS A 100 2.03 -5.30 19.53
N ASN A 101 2.84 -5.66 18.53
CA ASN A 101 4.23 -5.16 18.39
C ASN A 101 4.34 -3.78 17.70
N GLN A 102 3.23 -3.16 17.32
CA GLN A 102 3.15 -1.84 16.66
C GLN A 102 2.06 -0.92 17.24
N LEU A 103 1.17 -1.43 18.08
CA LEU A 103 0.14 -0.65 18.77
C LEU A 103 0.71 0.07 19.99
N SER A 104 1.56 1.05 19.72
CA SER A 104 1.75 2.23 20.57
C SER A 104 1.23 3.47 19.84
N ASN A 105 0.12 3.37 19.10
CA ASN A 105 -0.81 4.49 18.88
C ASN A 105 -2.08 4.06 18.13
N SER A 106 -3.22 4.28 18.80
CA SER A 106 -4.61 4.51 18.34
C SER A 106 -5.25 3.73 17.17
N ASP A 107 -6.30 2.97 17.54
CA ASP A 107 -7.67 2.88 17.01
C ASP A 107 -8.00 3.40 15.60
N TYR A 108 -8.55 2.54 14.74
CA TYR A 108 -10.00 2.42 14.44
C TYR A 108 -10.22 1.44 13.27
N GLN A 109 -11.26 0.61 13.40
CA GLN A 109 -11.76 -0.29 12.36
C GLN A 109 -13.17 0.13 11.95
N SER A 110 -13.34 0.40 10.66
CA SER A 110 -14.58 0.19 9.91
C SER A 110 -14.17 0.12 8.43
N ASP A 111 -15.07 -0.38 7.58
CA ASP A 111 -14.92 -0.64 6.15
C ASP A 111 -14.47 0.61 5.34
N LEU A 112 -13.21 1.00 5.52
CA LEU A 112 -12.56 2.15 4.91
C LEU A 112 -11.79 1.66 3.68
N GLN A 113 -12.15 2.19 2.53
CA GLN A 113 -11.16 2.32 1.46
C GLN A 113 -10.11 3.33 1.95
N PHE A 114 -8.97 2.82 2.42
CA PHE A 114 -7.86 3.65 2.85
C PHE A 114 -7.21 4.27 1.61
N TYR A 115 -7.30 5.58 1.50
CA TYR A 115 -6.51 6.39 0.59
C TYR A 115 -5.42 7.08 1.39
N LEU A 116 -4.17 6.88 1.00
CA LEU A 116 -3.08 7.73 1.49
C LEU A 116 -2.87 8.84 0.46
N ALA A 117 -2.98 10.09 0.89
CA ALA A 117 -2.74 11.28 0.07
C ALA A 117 -1.38 11.90 0.41
N LEU A 118 -0.56 12.16 -0.61
CA LEU A 118 0.71 12.86 -0.49
C LEU A 118 0.79 13.98 -1.51
N ALA A 119 1.36 15.12 -1.12
CA ALA A 119 1.61 16.24 -2.00
C ALA A 119 3.09 16.30 -2.38
N LEU A 120 3.36 16.38 -3.68
CA LEU A 120 4.63 16.83 -4.23
C LEU A 120 4.48 18.35 -4.49
N LEU A 121 5.43 19.14 -3.97
CA LEU A 121 5.46 20.60 -4.02
C LEU A 121 6.74 21.10 -4.68
#